data_AF-A0A0D2QY18-F1
#
_entry.id   AF-A0A0D2QY18-F1
#
_cell.length_a   1.000
_cell.length_b   1.000
_cell.length_c   1.000
_cell.angle_alpha   90.00
_cell.angle_beta   90.00
_cell.angle_gamma   90.00
#
_symmetry.space_group_name_H-M   'P 1'
#
loop_
_entity.id
_entity.type
_entity.pdbx_description
1 polymer ?
#
loop_
_entity_poly.entity_id
_entity_poly.type
_entity_poly.pdbx_seq_one_letter_code
_entity_poly.pdbx_strand_id
1 'polypeptide(L)'
;MQYSNKKSNFIDSLCFLVRNELRCDVMCHHTKSFKRVLSICYYHYPSKHPGTEALTFSLWLTNLGSEMAKSPEEEHPVKTFGWAATDPSGHLSPFTFSRRVTGEEDVRFKVLYCGICHSDLHSIKNEWGSSNYPMVPGHEIVGEVTEVGSKVEKVKVGDKVGVGCMVGACHSCDSCANDLENYCPKLILTYNGIYYDGTITYGGYSDSMVANERYVVRIPDGMPLDSAAPLLCAGITVYSPLKYFGLGEPGKHIGIVGLGGLGHVAVKFAKALGSKVTVISTSPNKKAEALEHLGADSFLVSRDQDELQVIVCTYSYFY
;
A
#
# COMPACT_ATOMS: atom_id res chain seq x y z
N MET A 1 -8.75 -3.06 -50.27
CA MET A 1 -9.92 -3.95 -50.30
C MET A 1 -9.91 -4.76 -49.01
N GLN A 2 -10.88 -4.48 -48.16
CA GLN A 2 -11.43 -5.29 -47.04
C GLN A 2 -10.51 -5.92 -45.98
N TYR A 3 -10.46 -5.21 -44.85
CA TYR A 3 -10.50 -5.77 -43.49
C TYR A 3 -11.80 -6.58 -43.26
N SER A 4 -11.70 -7.72 -42.58
CA SER A 4 -12.85 -8.43 -42.00
C SER A 4 -12.48 -9.20 -40.74
N ASN A 5 -13.02 -8.72 -39.62
CA ASN A 5 -13.59 -9.45 -38.48
C ASN A 5 -12.94 -10.77 -38.00
N LYS A 6 -12.31 -10.70 -36.80
CA LYS A 6 -12.49 -11.71 -35.74
C LYS A 6 -12.58 -11.02 -34.37
N LYS A 7 -13.82 -10.77 -33.92
CA LYS A 7 -14.22 -10.66 -32.51
C LYS A 7 -14.86 -12.00 -32.15
N SER A 8 -14.30 -12.74 -31.20
CA SER A 8 -15.00 -13.47 -30.13
C SER A 8 -14.03 -14.43 -29.42
N ASN A 9 -14.33 -14.73 -28.15
CA ASN A 9 -13.76 -15.77 -27.30
C ASN A 9 -12.66 -15.30 -26.33
N PHE A 10 -13.06 -14.53 -25.31
CA PHE A 10 -12.39 -14.52 -24.01
C PHE A 10 -13.39 -14.16 -22.89
N ILE A 11 -14.56 -14.78 -22.92
CA ILE A 11 -15.51 -14.83 -21.81
C ILE A 11 -15.83 -16.31 -21.66
N ASP A 12 -15.08 -17.00 -20.79
CA ASP A 12 -15.42 -18.29 -20.18
C ASP A 12 -14.21 -18.79 -19.37
N SER A 13 -14.00 -18.21 -18.19
CA SER A 13 -13.29 -18.86 -17.06
C SER A 13 -13.25 -17.92 -15.85
N LEU A 14 -14.36 -17.84 -15.10
CA LEU A 14 -14.31 -17.66 -13.64
C LEU A 14 -15.70 -17.86 -13.03
N CYS A 15 -16.11 -19.12 -12.90
CA CYS A 15 -17.31 -19.46 -12.11
C CYS A 15 -17.18 -20.89 -11.58
N PHE A 16 -16.37 -21.11 -10.54
CA PHE A 16 -16.46 -22.31 -9.70
C PHE A 16 -15.85 -22.04 -8.31
N LEU A 17 -16.51 -22.56 -7.28
CA LEU A 17 -16.22 -22.54 -5.84
C LEU A 17 -16.75 -21.36 -5.00
N VAL A 18 -18.07 -21.39 -4.77
CA VAL A 18 -18.64 -21.19 -3.43
C VAL A 18 -19.63 -22.33 -3.15
N ARG A 19 -19.56 -22.88 -1.93
CA ARG A 19 -20.37 -23.95 -1.29
C ARG A 19 -19.83 -25.38 -1.39
N ASN A 20 -19.11 -25.79 -0.33
CA ASN A 20 -19.61 -26.85 0.55
C ASN A 20 -18.82 -26.84 1.87
N GLU A 21 -19.45 -26.31 2.91
CA GLU A 21 -19.23 -26.76 4.29
C GLU A 21 -19.84 -28.15 4.45
N LEU A 22 -19.10 -29.08 5.09
CA LEU A 22 -19.56 -30.02 6.12
C LEU A 22 -18.51 -31.12 6.31
N ARG A 23 -17.68 -30.99 7.35
CA ARG A 23 -17.54 -31.95 8.46
C ARG A 23 -16.36 -31.56 9.35
N CYS A 24 -16.68 -30.88 10.45
CA CYS A 24 -15.99 -31.09 11.72
C CYS A 24 -16.30 -32.52 12.19
N ASP A 25 -15.30 -33.25 12.70
CA ASP A 25 -15.28 -33.61 14.11
C ASP A 25 -14.02 -34.38 14.55
N VAL A 26 -13.54 -34.00 15.74
CA VAL A 26 -12.68 -34.76 16.68
C VAL A 26 -11.19 -34.86 16.27
N MET A 27 -10.23 -34.24 16.97
CA MET A 27 -9.94 -34.48 18.40
C MET A 27 -9.06 -33.37 18.99
N CYS A 28 -9.55 -32.75 20.07
CA CYS A 28 -8.81 -31.88 20.98
C CYS A 28 -7.97 -32.73 21.95
N HIS A 29 -6.67 -32.44 22.12
CA HIS A 29 -6.07 -32.15 23.44
C HIS A 29 -4.52 -32.07 23.46
N HIS A 30 -4.06 -31.16 24.32
CA HIS A 30 -2.78 -31.08 25.04
C HIS A 30 -1.59 -30.27 24.47
N THR A 31 -1.64 -28.97 24.78
CA THR A 31 -0.66 -28.20 25.57
C THR A 31 0.71 -28.83 25.91
N LYS A 32 1.77 -28.04 25.65
CA LYS A 32 3.03 -27.80 26.41
C LYS A 32 4.34 -28.11 25.67
N SER A 33 5.18 -27.07 25.65
CA SER A 33 6.65 -27.08 25.67
C SER A 33 7.42 -27.03 24.34
N PHE A 34 7.71 -25.80 23.93
CA PHE A 34 8.76 -25.40 22.98
C PHE A 34 10.15 -25.62 23.64
N LYS A 35 10.55 -26.88 23.81
CA LYS A 35 11.94 -27.30 24.10
C LYS A 35 12.18 -28.62 23.37
N ARG A 36 12.21 -28.56 22.04
CA ARG A 36 12.67 -29.66 21.16
C ARG A 36 12.88 -29.14 19.74
N VAL A 37 13.69 -28.11 19.63
CA VAL A 37 14.48 -27.82 18.42
C VAL A 37 15.93 -28.09 18.83
N LEU A 38 16.70 -28.72 17.94
CA LEU A 38 18.06 -29.28 18.11
C LEU A 38 18.13 -30.70 18.70
N SER A 39 17.78 -31.72 17.92
CA SER A 39 18.46 -33.03 18.00
C SER A 39 18.14 -33.96 16.80
N ILE A 40 18.01 -33.45 15.58
CA ILE A 40 17.89 -34.31 14.40
C ILE A 40 18.71 -33.67 13.27
N CYS A 41 20.03 -33.86 13.31
CA CYS A 41 20.94 -33.76 12.17
C CYS A 41 22.36 -34.14 12.61
N TYR A 42 22.57 -35.34 13.13
CA TYR A 42 23.91 -35.93 13.27
C TYR A 42 23.78 -37.44 13.23
N TYR A 43 23.77 -38.02 12.04
CA TYR A 43 24.13 -39.43 11.83
C TYR A 43 24.48 -39.64 10.36
N HIS A 44 25.72 -39.33 9.97
CA HIS A 44 26.55 -40.10 9.04
C HIS A 44 27.81 -39.30 8.72
N TYR A 45 28.93 -39.63 9.38
CA TYR A 45 30.29 -39.67 8.81
C TYR A 45 31.27 -40.01 9.95
N PRO A 46 32.06 -41.10 9.89
CA PRO A 46 33.10 -41.35 10.87
C PRO A 46 34.42 -40.75 10.37
N SER A 47 34.88 -39.65 10.97
CA SER A 47 36.27 -39.17 10.81
C SER A 47 37.06 -39.41 12.09
N LYS A 48 38.27 -39.94 11.91
CA LYS A 48 39.28 -40.17 12.94
C LYS A 48 39.94 -38.83 13.31
N HIS A 49 40.31 -38.67 14.59
CA HIS A 49 41.09 -37.59 15.23
C HIS A 49 40.27 -36.54 16.03
N PRO A 50 40.10 -36.73 17.36
CA PRO A 50 39.53 -35.71 18.24
C PRO A 50 40.66 -34.83 18.79
N GLY A 51 40.84 -33.62 18.27
CA GLY A 51 41.84 -32.71 18.87
C GLY A 51 42.04 -31.35 18.21
N THR A 52 41.67 -31.17 16.94
CA THR A 52 41.95 -29.93 16.20
C THR A 52 40.71 -29.13 15.79
N GLU A 53 39.50 -29.69 15.88
CA GLU A 53 38.26 -29.00 15.49
C GLU A 53 37.67 -28.08 16.58
N ALA A 54 38.02 -28.30 17.85
CA ALA A 54 37.50 -27.49 18.95
C ALA A 54 38.08 -26.06 18.97
N LEU A 55 39.32 -25.88 18.48
CA LEU A 55 39.99 -24.58 18.44
C LEU A 55 39.58 -23.73 17.23
N THR A 56 39.23 -24.35 16.10
CA THR A 56 38.71 -23.63 14.92
C THR A 56 37.26 -23.17 15.13
N PHE A 57 36.45 -23.92 15.89
CA PHE A 57 35.07 -23.51 16.21
C PHE A 57 35.01 -22.32 17.19
N SER A 58 35.92 -22.28 18.17
CA SER A 58 35.99 -21.17 19.12
C SER A 58 36.48 -19.85 18.48
N LEU A 59 37.29 -19.91 17.42
CA LEU A 59 37.74 -18.74 16.66
C LEU A 59 36.74 -18.29 15.58
N TRP A 60 35.83 -19.18 15.16
CA TRP A 60 34.71 -18.82 14.28
C TRP A 60 33.57 -18.13 15.05
N LEU A 61 33.32 -18.56 16.29
CA LEU A 61 32.33 -17.93 17.17
C LEU A 61 32.73 -16.54 17.69
N THR A 62 34.02 -16.21 17.71
CA THR A 62 34.50 -14.87 18.08
C THR A 62 34.60 -13.90 16.91
N ASN A 63 34.59 -14.38 15.66
CA ASN A 63 34.56 -13.56 14.44
C ASN A 63 33.15 -13.34 13.87
N LEU A 64 32.13 -13.99 14.43
CA LEU A 64 30.75 -13.51 14.37
C LEU A 64 30.58 -12.42 15.43
N GLY A 65 31.36 -11.34 15.29
CA GLY A 65 30.97 -10.07 15.88
C GLY A 65 29.60 -9.76 15.29
N SER A 66 28.56 -9.93 16.11
CA SER A 66 27.24 -9.41 15.82
C SER A 66 27.42 -7.94 15.49
N GLU A 67 27.34 -7.58 14.21
CA GLU A 67 26.91 -6.23 13.86
C GLU A 67 25.56 -6.06 14.56
N MET A 68 25.59 -5.44 15.74
CA MET A 68 24.37 -5.08 16.43
C MET A 68 23.62 -4.18 15.46
N ALA A 69 22.45 -4.65 15.00
CA ALA A 69 21.58 -3.85 14.17
C ALA A 69 21.44 -2.48 14.84
N LYS A 70 21.78 -1.42 14.10
CA LYS A 70 21.72 -0.06 14.63
C LYS A 70 20.30 0.22 15.10
N SER A 71 20.17 0.96 16.20
CA SER A 71 18.85 1.40 16.64
C SER A 71 18.21 2.27 15.53
N PRO A 72 16.87 2.28 15.38
CA PRO A 72 16.21 3.14 14.39
C PRO A 72 16.58 4.63 14.52
N GLU A 73 16.95 5.07 15.72
CA GLU A 73 17.44 6.42 15.98
C GLU A 73 18.83 6.69 15.39
N GLU A 74 19.70 5.68 15.31
CA GLU A 74 21.10 5.79 14.87
C GLU A 74 21.36 5.19 13.48
N GLU A 75 20.33 4.63 12.86
CA GLU A 75 20.39 3.99 11.54
C GLU A 75 20.83 5.00 10.45
N HIS A 76 20.37 6.24 10.55
CA HIS A 76 20.69 7.35 9.65
C HIS A 76 21.06 8.64 10.42
N PRO A 77 21.64 9.66 9.74
CA PRO A 77 22.13 10.85 10.44
C PRO A 77 21.05 11.89 10.78
N VAL A 78 19.92 11.95 10.05
CA VAL A 78 18.92 13.00 10.29
C VAL A 78 17.85 12.49 11.24
N LYS A 79 17.86 12.99 12.48
CA LYS A 79 16.85 12.63 13.50
C LYS A 79 15.46 13.07 13.06
N THR A 80 14.47 12.25 13.34
CA THR A 80 13.06 12.41 12.93
C THR A 80 12.17 11.90 14.06
N PHE A 81 11.07 12.59 14.32
CA PHE A 81 10.08 12.16 15.28
C PHE A 81 8.80 11.70 14.58
N GLY A 82 8.14 10.68 15.12
CA GLY A 82 6.86 10.19 14.62
C GLY A 82 6.10 9.36 15.64
N TRP A 83 5.08 8.65 15.16
CA TRP A 83 4.28 7.73 15.96
C TRP A 83 4.34 6.34 15.34
N ALA A 84 4.71 5.35 16.15
CA ALA A 84 4.89 3.98 15.69
C ALA A 84 4.03 2.99 16.47
N ALA A 85 3.62 1.93 15.78
CA ALA A 85 3.17 0.69 16.40
C ALA A 85 4.38 -0.21 16.63
N THR A 86 4.43 -0.89 17.76
CA THR A 86 5.53 -1.82 18.13
C THR A 86 5.08 -3.28 18.14
N ASP A 87 3.78 -3.54 18.03
CA ASP A 87 3.20 -4.87 18.04
C ASP A 87 1.81 -4.88 17.34
N PRO A 88 1.22 -6.07 17.09
CA PRO A 88 -0.06 -6.22 16.39
C PRO A 88 -1.30 -5.65 17.11
N SER A 89 -1.19 -5.07 18.30
CA SER A 89 -2.31 -4.29 18.87
C SER A 89 -2.62 -3.05 18.02
N GLY A 90 -1.62 -2.55 17.29
CA GLY A 90 -1.71 -1.32 16.51
C GLY A 90 -1.76 -0.06 17.37
N HIS A 91 -1.43 -0.14 18.66
CA HIS A 91 -1.32 1.06 19.50
C HIS A 91 -0.16 1.92 19.03
N LEU A 92 -0.45 3.14 18.60
CA LEU A 92 0.55 4.12 18.19
C LEU A 92 1.06 4.90 19.39
N SER A 93 2.37 5.00 19.52
CA SER A 93 3.04 5.79 20.56
C SER A 93 4.20 6.61 19.98
N PRO A 94 4.59 7.73 20.64
CA PRO A 94 5.75 8.52 20.25
C PRO A 94 6.99 7.67 20.00
N PHE A 95 7.67 7.92 18.88
CA PHE A 95 8.81 7.15 18.43
C PHE A 95 9.82 8.07 17.75
N THR A 96 11.07 8.00 18.18
CA THR A 96 12.19 8.71 17.54
C THR A 96 12.91 7.72 16.63
N PHE A 97 13.27 8.19 15.44
CA PHE A 97 14.06 7.43 14.49
C PHE A 97 14.93 8.39 13.68
N SER A 98 15.49 7.90 12.59
CA SER A 98 16.32 8.69 11.71
C SER A 98 16.01 8.42 10.24
N ARG A 99 16.33 9.40 9.39
CA ARG A 99 16.19 9.32 7.94
C ARG A 99 17.52 9.60 7.26
N ARG A 100 17.75 8.96 6.11
CA ARG A 100 18.94 9.21 5.27
C ARG A 100 19.13 10.70 4.97
N VAL A 101 20.35 11.09 4.65
CA VAL A 101 20.65 12.42 4.08
C VAL A 101 19.89 12.61 2.76
N THR A 102 19.69 13.86 2.37
CA THR A 102 19.09 14.17 1.08
C THR A 102 20.12 13.88 -0.01
N GLY A 103 19.96 12.73 -0.70
CA GLY A 103 20.79 12.35 -1.83
C GLY A 103 20.60 13.28 -3.04
N GLU A 104 21.39 13.08 -4.09
CA GLU A 104 21.41 13.98 -5.26
C GLU A 104 20.05 14.09 -5.98
N GLU A 105 19.22 13.05 -5.95
CA GLU A 105 17.89 13.00 -6.56
C GLU A 105 16.75 13.00 -5.52
N ASP A 106 17.09 13.20 -4.24
CA ASP A 106 16.11 13.18 -3.17
C ASP A 106 15.51 14.56 -2.90
N VAL A 107 14.27 14.55 -2.44
CA VAL A 107 13.55 15.71 -1.93
C VAL A 107 13.25 15.44 -0.47
N ARG A 108 13.69 16.33 0.42
CA ARG A 108 13.26 16.35 1.81
C ARG A 108 12.20 17.43 1.99
N PHE A 109 11.16 17.08 2.74
CA PHE A 109 10.09 18.00 3.05
C PHE A 109 9.61 17.83 4.48
N LYS A 110 9.12 18.93 5.06
CA LYS A 110 8.38 18.92 6.31
C LYS A 110 6.98 18.40 6.04
N VAL A 111 6.57 17.39 6.79
CA VAL A 111 5.20 16.85 6.68
C VAL A 111 4.24 17.84 7.32
N LEU A 112 3.16 18.19 6.61
CA LEU A 112 2.11 19.07 7.09
C LEU A 112 0.82 18.31 7.36
N TYR A 113 0.49 17.36 6.48
CA TYR A 113 -0.67 16.49 6.59
C TYR A 113 -0.28 15.06 6.20
N CYS A 114 -0.87 14.08 6.88
CA CYS A 114 -0.89 12.71 6.42
C CYS A 114 -2.31 12.17 6.58
N GLY A 115 -2.87 11.65 5.50
CA GLY A 115 -4.17 10.98 5.55
C GLY A 115 -4.09 9.62 6.24
N ILE A 116 -5.26 9.08 6.59
CA ILE A 116 -5.43 7.78 7.26
C ILE A 116 -6.26 6.89 6.36
N CYS A 117 -5.69 5.76 5.95
CA CYS A 117 -6.35 4.76 5.13
C CYS A 117 -6.50 3.42 5.89
N HIS A 118 -7.40 2.56 5.43
CA HIS A 118 -7.54 1.21 5.99
C HIS A 118 -6.25 0.40 5.82
N SER A 119 -5.44 0.67 4.80
CA SER A 119 -4.13 0.04 4.65
C SER A 119 -3.21 0.29 5.85
N ASP A 120 -3.26 1.49 6.44
CA ASP A 120 -2.49 1.80 7.66
C ASP A 120 -2.97 0.93 8.82
N LEU A 121 -4.29 0.81 9.01
CA LEU A 121 -4.91 -0.01 10.05
C LEU A 121 -4.57 -1.51 9.89
N HIS A 122 -4.73 -2.05 8.67
CA HIS A 122 -4.42 -3.45 8.38
C HIS A 122 -2.94 -3.76 8.63
N SER A 123 -2.05 -2.80 8.32
CA SER A 123 -0.61 -2.96 8.52
C SER A 123 -0.24 -2.92 10.01
N ILE A 124 -0.68 -1.91 10.77
CA ILE A 124 -0.32 -1.82 12.21
C ILE A 124 -0.93 -2.93 13.06
N LYS A 125 -1.98 -3.60 12.58
CA LYS A 125 -2.58 -4.77 13.22
C LYS A 125 -2.09 -6.11 12.69
N ASN A 126 -1.18 -6.09 11.73
CA ASN A 126 -0.67 -7.27 11.04
C ASN A 126 -1.76 -8.18 10.44
N GLU A 127 -2.85 -7.61 9.94
CA GLU A 127 -3.98 -8.36 9.37
C GLU A 127 -3.60 -9.06 8.05
N TRP A 128 -2.51 -8.65 7.41
CA TRP A 128 -1.91 -9.31 6.24
C TRP A 128 -0.74 -10.25 6.56
N GLY A 129 -0.31 -10.34 7.83
CA GLY A 129 0.73 -11.27 8.27
C GLY A 129 2.17 -10.93 7.89
N SER A 130 2.43 -9.75 7.32
CA SER A 130 3.74 -9.30 6.80
C SER A 130 4.26 -8.00 7.42
N SER A 131 3.86 -7.69 8.65
CA SER A 131 4.24 -6.45 9.34
C SER A 131 5.58 -6.57 10.04
N ASN A 132 6.46 -5.59 9.80
CA ASN A 132 7.72 -5.41 10.50
C ASN A 132 7.55 -4.27 11.51
N TYR A 133 7.93 -4.52 12.77
CA TYR A 133 7.87 -3.54 13.85
C TYR A 133 9.29 -3.13 14.28
N PRO A 134 9.50 -1.88 14.72
CA PRO A 134 8.51 -0.79 14.83
C PRO A 134 8.03 -0.30 13.46
N MET A 135 6.77 0.15 13.38
CA MET A 135 6.13 0.61 12.15
C MET A 135 5.59 2.03 12.33
N VAL A 136 6.10 2.98 11.54
CA VAL A 136 5.49 4.31 11.37
C VAL A 136 4.64 4.27 10.10
N PRO A 137 3.29 4.22 10.21
CA PRO A 137 2.41 4.17 9.04
C PRO A 137 2.27 5.55 8.37
N GLY A 138 1.36 5.64 7.39
CA GLY A 138 1.05 6.86 6.65
C GLY A 138 1.68 6.88 5.26
N HIS A 139 0.83 6.92 4.25
CA HIS A 139 1.21 6.90 2.83
C HIS A 139 0.35 7.84 1.96
N GLU A 140 -0.28 8.80 2.61
CA GLU A 140 -1.08 9.87 2.02
C GLU A 140 -0.45 11.21 2.46
N ILE A 141 0.82 11.41 2.11
CA ILE A 141 1.68 12.41 2.76
C ILE A 141 1.70 13.69 1.95
N VAL A 142 1.43 14.84 2.58
CA VAL A 142 1.55 16.18 1.97
C VAL A 142 2.41 17.08 2.85
N GLY A 143 3.28 17.85 2.22
CA GLY A 143 4.19 18.73 2.92
C GLY A 143 4.81 19.83 2.07
N GLU A 144 5.82 20.48 2.65
CA GLU A 144 6.56 21.58 2.04
C GLU A 144 8.04 21.24 1.94
N VAL A 145 8.60 21.38 0.74
CA VAL A 145 10.01 21.06 0.47
C VAL A 145 10.93 21.96 1.28
N THR A 146 11.85 21.33 2.03
CA THR A 146 12.84 22.02 2.86
C THR A 146 14.26 21.89 2.29
N GLU A 147 14.53 20.86 1.50
CA GLU A 147 15.83 20.60 0.89
C GLU A 147 15.65 19.74 -0.36
N VAL A 148 16.48 19.97 -1.38
CA VAL A 148 16.51 19.19 -2.62
C VAL A 148 17.94 18.80 -2.94
N GLY A 149 18.11 17.61 -3.50
CA GLY A 149 19.38 17.15 -4.05
C GLY A 149 19.83 17.96 -5.25
N SER A 150 21.12 17.86 -5.59
CA SER A 150 21.77 18.63 -6.65
C SER A 150 21.27 18.31 -8.07
N LYS A 151 20.63 17.16 -8.28
CA LYS A 151 20.08 16.68 -9.56
C LYS A 151 18.56 16.80 -9.63
N VAL A 152 17.90 17.27 -8.57
CA VAL A 152 16.45 17.44 -8.57
C VAL A 152 16.05 18.57 -9.50
N GLU A 153 15.19 18.26 -10.46
CA GLU A 153 14.65 19.24 -11.41
C GLU A 153 13.14 19.43 -11.22
N LYS A 154 12.45 18.42 -10.67
CA LYS A 154 10.99 18.40 -10.57
C LYS A 154 10.43 19.39 -9.58
N VAL A 155 11.13 19.80 -8.52
CA VAL A 155 10.61 20.68 -7.45
C VAL A 155 11.73 21.53 -6.85
N LYS A 156 11.37 22.58 -6.11
CA LYS A 156 12.32 23.41 -5.34
C LYS A 156 11.84 23.64 -3.91
N VAL A 157 12.75 24.12 -3.05
CA VAL A 157 12.43 24.51 -1.67
C VAL A 157 11.24 25.49 -1.64
N GLY A 158 10.29 25.23 -0.73
CA GLY A 158 9.04 25.98 -0.58
C GLY A 158 7.85 25.41 -1.36
N ASP A 159 8.09 24.58 -2.38
CA ASP A 159 7.01 23.94 -3.16
C ASP A 159 6.18 23.00 -2.26
N LYS A 160 4.88 22.90 -2.56
CA LYS A 160 3.96 21.94 -1.92
C LYS A 160 3.98 20.62 -2.67
N VAL A 161 4.27 19.55 -1.94
CA VAL A 161 4.50 18.23 -2.53
C VAL A 161 3.77 17.14 -1.76
N GLY A 162 3.56 16.00 -2.40
CA GLY A 162 3.07 14.80 -1.77
C GLY A 162 3.81 13.54 -2.17
N VAL A 163 3.68 12.51 -1.33
CA VAL A 163 4.21 11.16 -1.54
C VAL A 163 3.08 10.17 -1.27
N GLY A 164 2.85 9.26 -2.22
CA GLY A 164 1.79 8.24 -2.15
C GLY A 164 2.28 6.93 -1.53
N CYS A 165 1.79 5.80 -2.05
CA CYS A 165 2.02 4.44 -1.51
C CYS A 165 3.40 3.84 -1.77
N MET A 166 4.23 4.47 -2.60
CA MET A 166 5.52 3.92 -3.01
C MET A 166 6.63 4.98 -3.03
N VAL A 167 7.85 4.52 -2.76
CA VAL A 167 9.08 5.35 -2.71
C VAL A 167 10.23 4.76 -3.51
N GLY A 168 10.00 3.64 -4.22
CA GLY A 168 11.03 2.96 -5.02
C GLY A 168 10.47 1.85 -5.91
N ALA A 169 11.25 1.46 -6.91
CA ALA A 169 11.05 0.33 -7.82
C ALA A 169 12.39 -0.12 -8.42
N CYS A 170 12.42 -1.08 -9.36
CA CYS A 170 13.67 -1.52 -9.98
C CYS A 170 14.18 -0.64 -11.12
N HIS A 171 13.33 0.23 -11.69
CA HIS A 171 13.62 1.14 -12.80
C HIS A 171 14.19 0.50 -14.08
N SER A 172 14.02 -0.82 -14.24
CA SER A 172 14.66 -1.60 -15.31
C SER A 172 13.75 -2.68 -15.91
N CYS A 173 12.57 -2.93 -15.34
CA CYS A 173 11.59 -3.86 -15.90
C CYS A 173 10.62 -3.14 -16.83
N ASP A 174 9.89 -3.91 -17.64
CA ASP A 174 8.91 -3.39 -18.60
C ASP A 174 7.87 -2.48 -17.92
N SER A 175 7.35 -2.84 -16.74
CA SER A 175 6.41 -1.97 -16.03
C SER A 175 7.03 -0.60 -15.72
N CYS A 176 8.27 -0.56 -15.24
CA CYS A 176 8.95 0.72 -14.96
C CYS A 176 9.24 1.51 -16.23
N ALA A 177 9.56 0.83 -17.34
CA ALA A 177 9.81 1.48 -18.63
C ALA A 177 8.55 2.08 -19.27
N ASN A 178 7.36 1.69 -18.80
CA ASN A 178 6.06 2.18 -19.27
C ASN A 178 5.33 3.05 -18.23
N ASP A 179 6.05 3.66 -17.27
CA ASP A 179 5.48 4.50 -16.19
C ASP A 179 4.41 3.78 -15.35
N LEU A 180 4.60 2.47 -15.16
CA LEU A 180 3.76 1.57 -14.38
C LEU A 180 4.56 0.97 -13.22
N GLU A 181 5.35 1.78 -12.53
CA GLU A 181 6.19 1.33 -11.41
C GLU A 181 5.37 0.64 -10.31
N ASN A 182 4.09 0.96 -10.17
CA ASN A 182 3.15 0.30 -9.24
C ASN A 182 2.93 -1.20 -9.55
N TYR A 183 3.23 -1.65 -10.76
CA TYR A 183 3.23 -3.06 -11.16
C TYR A 183 4.65 -3.66 -11.19
N CYS A 184 5.65 -2.97 -10.64
CA CYS A 184 7.01 -3.50 -10.54
C CYS A 184 7.08 -4.62 -9.48
N PRO A 185 7.67 -5.79 -9.79
CA PRO A 185 7.88 -6.86 -8.80
C PRO A 185 8.79 -6.48 -7.62
N LYS A 186 9.57 -5.40 -7.75
CA LYS A 186 10.48 -4.87 -6.73
C LYS A 186 10.04 -3.48 -6.25
N LEU A 187 8.73 -3.22 -6.24
CA LEU A 187 8.19 -1.98 -5.68
C LEU A 187 8.59 -1.85 -4.20
N ILE A 188 8.88 -0.63 -3.76
CA ILE A 188 9.21 -0.31 -2.37
C ILE A 188 8.10 0.57 -1.82
N LEU A 189 7.41 0.06 -0.79
CA LEU A 189 6.33 0.77 -0.12
C LEU A 189 6.84 1.93 0.73
N THR A 190 6.02 2.96 0.86
CA THR A 190 6.32 4.17 1.66
C THR A 190 6.60 3.88 3.13
N TYR A 191 6.00 2.82 3.67
CA TYR A 191 6.33 2.28 4.99
C TYR A 191 6.28 0.74 4.96
N ASN A 192 6.90 0.10 5.95
CA ASN A 192 6.97 -1.36 6.09
C ASN A 192 7.64 -2.10 4.90
N GLY A 193 8.31 -1.35 4.02
CA GLY A 193 9.16 -1.86 2.96
C GLY A 193 10.63 -1.84 3.36
N ILE A 194 11.49 -2.35 2.50
CA ILE A 194 12.96 -2.24 2.63
C ILE A 194 13.45 -1.32 1.52
N TYR A 195 14.13 -0.23 1.89
CA TYR A 195 14.69 0.72 0.94
C TYR A 195 15.98 0.20 0.32
N TYR A 196 16.53 0.91 -0.68
CA TYR A 196 17.74 0.48 -1.39
C TYR A 196 18.98 0.33 -0.50
N ASP A 197 19.03 1.04 0.63
CA ASP A 197 20.11 0.97 1.63
C ASP A 197 19.92 -0.17 2.65
N GLY A 198 18.87 -0.99 2.48
CA GLY A 198 18.57 -2.12 3.35
C GLY A 198 17.76 -1.78 4.61
N THR A 199 17.40 -0.51 4.81
CA THR A 199 16.68 -0.05 6.00
C THR A 199 15.16 -0.12 5.82
N ILE A 200 14.43 -0.14 6.94
CA ILE A 200 12.95 -0.14 6.91
C ILE A 200 12.45 1.24 6.48
N THR A 201 11.46 1.28 5.59
CA THR A 201 10.78 2.52 5.25
C THR A 201 9.80 2.94 6.36
N TYR A 202 9.88 4.21 6.78
CA TYR A 202 8.97 4.84 7.75
C TYR A 202 8.11 5.91 7.09
N GLY A 203 6.81 5.85 7.32
CA GLY A 203 5.78 6.64 6.64
C GLY A 203 5.57 8.05 7.17
N GLY A 204 4.44 8.63 6.77
CA GLY A 204 4.09 10.04 6.97
C GLY A 204 3.56 10.40 8.35
N TYR A 205 3.39 9.45 9.28
CA TYR A 205 3.07 9.78 10.67
C TYR A 205 4.32 10.23 11.43
N SER A 206 5.05 11.16 10.81
CA SER A 206 6.33 11.71 11.25
C SER A 206 6.45 13.18 10.84
N ASP A 207 7.38 13.91 11.45
CA ASP A 207 7.56 15.36 11.24
C ASP A 207 8.17 15.73 9.87
N SER A 208 8.85 14.78 9.23
CA SER A 208 9.59 14.99 7.99
C SER A 208 9.65 13.72 7.16
N MET A 209 9.89 13.89 5.86
CA MET A 209 10.01 12.81 4.89
C MET A 209 11.12 13.11 3.90
N VAL A 210 11.76 12.05 3.39
CA VAL A 210 12.74 12.12 2.29
C VAL A 210 12.45 11.03 1.27
N ALA A 211 12.26 11.43 0.02
CA ALA A 211 11.89 10.53 -1.09
C ALA A 211 12.58 10.98 -2.38
N ASN A 212 12.90 10.03 -3.26
CA ASN A 212 13.43 10.34 -4.58
C ASN A 212 12.39 11.14 -5.39
N GLU A 213 12.82 12.15 -6.16
CA GLU A 213 11.95 13.09 -6.86
C GLU A 213 10.92 12.42 -7.79
N ARG A 214 11.25 11.22 -8.31
CA ARG A 214 10.33 10.42 -9.13
C ARG A 214 9.02 10.11 -8.40
N TYR A 215 9.10 9.85 -7.10
CA TYR A 215 7.98 9.48 -6.24
C TYR A 215 7.32 10.66 -5.52
N VAL A 216 7.82 11.86 -5.76
CA VAL A 216 7.28 13.10 -5.22
C VAL A 216 6.39 13.76 -6.26
N VAL A 217 5.13 14.04 -5.93
CA VAL A 217 4.21 14.75 -6.82
C VAL A 217 4.04 16.20 -6.35
N ARG A 218 3.95 17.15 -7.28
CA ARG A 218 3.58 18.53 -6.94
C ARG A 218 2.09 18.58 -6.61
N ILE A 219 1.73 19.26 -5.53
CA ILE A 219 0.34 19.58 -5.23
C ILE A 219 -0.03 20.86 -6.01
N PRO A 220 -1.10 20.86 -6.81
CA PRO A 220 -1.50 22.03 -7.59
C PRO A 220 -1.77 23.26 -6.73
N ASP A 221 -1.41 24.44 -7.24
CA ASP A 221 -1.72 25.71 -6.60
C ASP A 221 -3.24 25.85 -6.41
N GLY A 222 -3.66 26.28 -5.20
CA GLY A 222 -5.07 26.45 -4.85
C GLY A 222 -5.77 25.17 -4.37
N MET A 223 -5.13 24.00 -4.43
CA MET A 223 -5.67 22.79 -3.80
C MET A 223 -5.40 22.83 -2.27
N PRO A 224 -6.43 22.69 -1.42
CA PRO A 224 -6.23 22.56 0.02
C PRO A 224 -5.38 21.32 0.33
N LEU A 225 -4.30 21.50 1.11
CA LEU A 225 -3.29 20.47 1.33
C LEU A 225 -3.81 19.27 2.12
N ASP A 226 -4.71 19.52 3.06
CA ASP A 226 -5.44 18.49 3.82
C ASP A 226 -6.33 17.62 2.91
N SER A 227 -6.99 18.25 1.94
CA SER A 227 -7.86 17.59 0.96
C SER A 227 -7.06 16.86 -0.13
N ALA A 228 -5.82 17.28 -0.39
CA ALA A 228 -4.93 16.65 -1.35
C ALA A 228 -4.40 15.29 -0.86
N ALA A 229 -4.19 15.14 0.45
CA ALA A 229 -3.58 13.94 1.04
C ALA A 229 -4.32 12.64 0.67
N PRO A 230 -5.65 12.50 0.86
CA PRO A 230 -6.37 11.28 0.51
C PRO A 230 -6.35 10.94 -0.99
N LEU A 231 -6.08 11.92 -1.86
CA LEU A 231 -6.02 11.69 -3.30
C LEU A 231 -4.77 10.90 -3.70
N LEU A 232 -3.73 10.90 -2.87
CA LEU A 232 -2.45 10.20 -3.11
C LEU A 232 -2.55 8.68 -2.96
N CYS A 233 -3.62 8.18 -2.34
CA CYS A 233 -3.97 6.77 -2.30
C CYS A 233 -5.36 6.57 -2.93
N ALA A 234 -6.43 6.89 -2.19
CA ALA A 234 -7.80 6.61 -2.64
C ALA A 234 -8.12 7.27 -3.99
N GLY A 235 -7.64 8.49 -4.22
CA GLY A 235 -7.84 9.21 -5.46
C GLY A 235 -7.24 8.51 -6.67
N ILE A 236 -5.94 8.23 -6.64
CA ILE A 236 -5.27 7.55 -7.75
C ILE A 236 -5.78 6.11 -7.95
N THR A 237 -6.11 5.40 -6.88
CA THR A 237 -6.68 4.03 -6.95
C THR A 237 -7.96 3.99 -7.77
N VAL A 238 -8.83 4.99 -7.66
CA VAL A 238 -10.09 5.03 -8.42
C VAL A 238 -9.93 5.72 -9.77
N TYR A 239 -9.06 6.73 -9.87
CA TYR A 239 -8.84 7.46 -11.11
C TYR A 239 -8.17 6.60 -12.18
N SER A 240 -7.17 5.80 -11.80
CA SER A 240 -6.41 4.95 -12.73
C SER A 240 -7.31 4.00 -13.55
N PRO A 241 -8.15 3.13 -12.95
CA PRO A 241 -9.05 2.27 -13.72
C PRO A 241 -10.13 3.05 -14.49
N LEU A 242 -10.65 4.15 -13.94
CA LEU A 242 -11.62 5.01 -14.66
C LEU A 242 -11.06 5.52 -15.99
N LYS A 243 -9.78 5.89 -16.02
CA LYS A 243 -9.09 6.33 -17.23
C LYS A 243 -8.66 5.18 -18.11
N TYR A 244 -8.00 4.17 -17.56
CA TYR A 244 -7.44 3.05 -18.32
C TYR A 244 -8.52 2.30 -19.11
N PHE A 245 -9.70 2.11 -18.52
CA PHE A 245 -10.81 1.39 -19.15
C PHE A 245 -11.83 2.30 -19.86
N GLY A 246 -11.60 3.63 -19.90
CA GLY A 246 -12.54 4.58 -20.53
C GLY A 246 -13.92 4.63 -19.87
N LEU A 247 -13.99 4.38 -18.55
CA LEU A 247 -15.26 4.29 -17.80
C LEU A 247 -15.77 5.66 -17.33
N GLY A 248 -14.87 6.64 -17.23
CA GLY A 248 -15.20 8.02 -16.85
C GLY A 248 -15.79 8.88 -17.96
N GLU A 249 -15.99 8.36 -19.18
CA GLU A 249 -16.38 9.20 -20.32
C GLU A 249 -17.85 9.67 -20.27
N PRO A 250 -18.16 10.86 -20.80
CA PRO A 250 -19.54 11.33 -20.92
C PRO A 250 -20.47 10.31 -21.60
N GLY A 251 -21.64 10.11 -21.00
CA GLY A 251 -22.64 9.16 -21.51
C GLY A 251 -22.43 7.71 -21.07
N LYS A 252 -21.33 7.39 -20.36
CA LYS A 252 -21.17 6.09 -19.70
C LYS A 252 -22.00 6.04 -18.41
N HIS A 253 -22.39 4.82 -18.05
CA HIS A 253 -23.08 4.50 -16.81
C HIS A 253 -22.17 3.61 -15.97
N ILE A 254 -21.87 4.01 -14.73
CA ILE A 254 -20.97 3.29 -13.83
C ILE A 254 -21.66 2.96 -12.52
N GLY A 255 -21.51 1.70 -12.09
CA GLY A 255 -21.88 1.24 -10.75
C GLY A 255 -20.70 1.35 -9.79
N ILE A 256 -20.89 1.97 -8.63
CA ILE A 256 -19.88 2.06 -7.58
C ILE A 256 -20.37 1.26 -6.38
N VAL A 257 -19.70 0.13 -6.11
CA VAL A 257 -20.08 -0.78 -5.03
C VAL A 257 -19.38 -0.38 -3.72
N GLY A 258 -20.18 -0.01 -2.73
CA GLY A 258 -19.71 0.47 -1.44
C GLY A 258 -19.40 1.97 -1.43
N LEU A 259 -19.76 2.63 -0.34
CA LEU A 259 -19.57 4.08 -0.16
C LEU A 259 -18.71 4.36 1.08
N GLY A 260 -17.42 4.10 0.95
CA GLY A 260 -16.39 4.37 1.98
C GLY A 260 -15.32 5.33 1.46
N GLY A 261 -14.08 5.19 1.93
CA GLY A 261 -12.94 6.02 1.47
C GLY A 261 -12.76 6.02 -0.05
N LEU A 262 -12.61 4.83 -0.66
CA LEU A 262 -12.53 4.72 -2.12
C LEU A 262 -13.85 5.10 -2.81
N GLY A 263 -14.97 4.59 -2.31
CA GLY A 263 -16.28 4.76 -2.94
C GLY A 263 -16.71 6.22 -3.11
N HIS A 264 -16.53 7.06 -2.08
CA HIS A 264 -16.93 8.46 -2.19
C HIS A 264 -16.03 9.26 -3.17
N VAL A 265 -14.74 8.95 -3.22
CA VAL A 265 -13.80 9.56 -4.17
C VAL A 265 -14.09 9.07 -5.60
N ALA A 266 -14.46 7.79 -5.78
CA ALA A 266 -14.88 7.25 -7.06
C ALA A 266 -16.12 7.96 -7.60
N VAL A 267 -17.12 8.23 -6.75
CA VAL A 267 -18.31 9.01 -7.15
C VAL A 267 -17.89 10.39 -7.64
N LYS A 268 -17.06 11.11 -6.88
CA LYS A 268 -16.58 12.45 -7.24
C LYS A 268 -15.84 12.45 -8.58
N PHE A 269 -14.89 11.53 -8.80
CA PHE A 269 -14.17 11.44 -10.07
C PHE A 269 -15.09 11.06 -11.24
N ALA A 270 -15.94 10.04 -11.08
CA ALA A 270 -16.83 9.61 -12.14
C ALA A 270 -17.80 10.72 -12.56
N LYS A 271 -18.37 11.46 -11.59
CA LYS A 271 -19.21 12.64 -11.88
C LYS A 271 -18.43 13.75 -12.56
N ALA A 272 -17.22 14.06 -12.08
CA ALA A 272 -16.38 15.10 -12.67
C ALA A 272 -15.93 14.78 -14.11
N LEU A 273 -15.77 13.50 -14.45
CA LEU A 273 -15.42 13.07 -15.81
C LEU A 273 -16.63 12.97 -16.75
N GLY A 274 -17.86 12.95 -16.21
CA GLY A 274 -19.11 13.05 -16.98
C GLY A 274 -19.97 11.78 -17.03
N SER A 275 -19.61 10.74 -16.28
CA SER A 275 -20.40 9.51 -16.20
C SER A 275 -21.67 9.70 -15.36
N LYS A 276 -22.72 8.93 -15.69
CA LYS A 276 -23.85 8.70 -14.79
C LYS A 276 -23.47 7.67 -13.75
N VAL A 277 -23.66 7.98 -12.48
CA VAL A 277 -23.17 7.19 -11.35
C VAL A 277 -24.33 6.59 -10.57
N THR A 278 -24.29 5.27 -10.42
CA THR A 278 -25.19 4.52 -9.53
C THR A 278 -24.37 3.98 -8.37
N VAL A 279 -24.70 4.38 -7.14
CA VAL A 279 -24.09 3.81 -5.94
C VAL A 279 -24.84 2.54 -5.54
N ILE A 280 -24.11 1.46 -5.29
CA ILE A 280 -24.64 0.16 -4.88
C ILE A 280 -24.16 -0.11 -3.45
N SER A 281 -25.07 -0.29 -2.50
CA SER A 281 -24.75 -0.42 -1.08
C SER A 281 -25.56 -1.54 -0.42
N THR A 282 -25.00 -2.19 0.60
CA THR A 282 -25.76 -3.08 1.49
C THR A 282 -26.56 -2.32 2.55
N SER A 283 -26.21 -1.06 2.79
CA SER A 283 -26.77 -0.22 3.85
C SER A 283 -27.59 0.93 3.25
N PRO A 284 -28.92 0.94 3.43
CA PRO A 284 -29.81 1.98 2.89
C PRO A 284 -29.53 3.39 3.44
N ASN A 285 -28.95 3.49 4.65
CA ASN A 285 -28.64 4.75 5.31
C ASN A 285 -27.62 5.63 4.55
N LYS A 286 -26.88 5.07 3.58
CA LYS A 286 -25.93 5.82 2.75
C LYS A 286 -26.58 6.52 1.54
N LYS A 287 -27.90 6.38 1.37
CA LYS A 287 -28.63 6.94 0.23
C LYS A 287 -28.60 8.47 0.18
N ALA A 288 -28.85 9.13 1.31
CA ALA A 288 -28.83 10.59 1.39
C ALA A 288 -27.42 11.14 1.06
N GLU A 289 -26.37 10.55 1.64
CA GLU A 289 -24.99 10.93 1.33
C GLU A 289 -24.65 10.75 -0.14
N ALA A 290 -25.03 9.61 -0.74
CA ALA A 290 -24.78 9.32 -2.14
C ALA A 290 -25.46 10.32 -3.09
N LEU A 291 -26.77 10.54 -2.91
CA LEU A 291 -27.57 11.34 -3.84
C LEU A 291 -27.42 12.84 -3.60
N GLU A 292 -27.45 13.29 -2.35
CA GLU A 292 -27.54 14.71 -2.01
C GLU A 292 -26.17 15.36 -1.85
N HIS A 293 -25.19 14.65 -1.26
CA HIS A 293 -23.88 15.24 -0.96
C HIS A 293 -22.83 14.91 -2.02
N LEU A 294 -22.84 13.69 -2.54
CA LEU A 294 -21.88 13.24 -3.55
C LEU A 294 -22.40 13.40 -4.99
N GLY A 295 -23.70 13.62 -5.16
CA GLY A 295 -24.31 13.88 -6.47
C GLY A 295 -24.41 12.66 -7.38
N ALA A 296 -24.48 11.44 -6.79
CA ALA A 296 -24.81 10.24 -7.56
C ALA A 296 -26.21 10.38 -8.20
N ASP A 297 -26.38 9.79 -9.37
CA ASP A 297 -27.63 9.85 -10.13
C ASP A 297 -28.65 8.82 -9.64
N SER A 298 -28.18 7.73 -9.04
CA SER A 298 -29.02 6.65 -8.54
C SER A 298 -28.37 5.92 -7.36
N PHE A 299 -29.19 5.25 -6.56
CA PHE A 299 -28.75 4.45 -5.42
C PHE A 299 -29.53 3.14 -5.39
N LEU A 300 -28.83 2.03 -5.24
CA LEU A 300 -29.38 0.68 -5.17
C LEU A 300 -28.96 -0.01 -3.87
N VAL A 301 -29.90 -0.71 -3.25
CA VAL A 301 -29.66 -1.59 -2.10
C VAL A 301 -29.42 -3.01 -2.59
N SER A 302 -28.19 -3.52 -2.48
CA SER A 302 -27.81 -4.83 -3.04
C SER A 302 -28.47 -6.03 -2.34
N ARG A 303 -29.14 -5.81 -1.21
CA ARG A 303 -29.94 -6.84 -0.51
C ARG A 303 -31.39 -6.89 -0.98
N ASP A 304 -31.82 -5.91 -1.77
CA ASP A 304 -33.13 -5.88 -2.38
C ASP A 304 -33.06 -6.55 -3.76
N GLN A 305 -33.67 -7.73 -3.86
CA GLN A 305 -33.65 -8.52 -5.10
C GLN A 305 -34.46 -7.85 -6.21
N ASP A 306 -35.50 -7.10 -5.87
CA ASP A 306 -36.35 -6.45 -6.86
C ASP A 306 -35.61 -5.27 -7.51
N GLU A 307 -34.84 -4.51 -6.74
CA GLU A 307 -33.98 -3.44 -7.28
C GLU A 307 -32.87 -3.99 -8.19
N LEU A 308 -32.29 -5.15 -7.88
CA LEU A 308 -31.23 -5.76 -8.69
C LEU A 308 -31.72 -6.23 -10.07
N GLN A 309 -32.92 -6.81 -10.15
CA GLN A 309 -33.47 -7.34 -11.40
C GLN A 309 -33.71 -6.25 -12.45
N VAL A 310 -34.02 -5.02 -12.03
CA VAL A 310 -34.23 -3.87 -12.93
C VAL A 310 -32.92 -3.43 -13.63
N ILE A 311 -31.76 -3.73 -13.04
CA ILE A 311 -30.46 -3.16 -13.44
C ILE A 311 -29.62 -4.09 -14.32
N VAL A 312 -29.80 -5.42 -14.23
CA VAL A 312 -29.03 -6.43 -15.01
C VAL A 312 -29.09 -6.18 -16.53
N CYS A 313 -30.11 -5.49 -17.03
CA CYS A 313 -30.25 -5.14 -18.45
C CYS A 313 -29.56 -3.84 -18.90
N THR A 314 -28.97 -3.04 -17.99
CA THR A 314 -28.59 -1.64 -18.31
C THR A 314 -27.09 -1.32 -18.14
N TYR A 315 -26.32 -2.11 -17.38
CA TYR A 315 -24.94 -1.75 -17.03
C TYR A 315 -23.92 -2.79 -17.52
N SER A 316 -22.76 -2.30 -17.98
CA SER A 316 -21.55 -3.12 -18.09
C SER A 316 -20.91 -3.22 -16.70
N TYR A 317 -21.00 -4.38 -16.06
CA TYR A 317 -20.35 -4.64 -14.79
C TYR A 317 -18.89 -5.09 -15.02
N PHE A 318 -17.97 -4.61 -14.18
CA PHE A 318 -16.67 -5.26 -13.97
C PHE A 318 -16.38 -5.32 -12.47
N TYR A 319 -16.02 -6.51 -12.00
CA TYR A 319 -15.56 -6.81 -10.65
C TYR A 319 -14.11 -6.38 -10.46
#